data_AF-A0A2U1XQC8-F1
#
_entry.id   AF-A0A2U1XQC8-F1
#
_cell.length_a   1.000
_cell.length_b   1.000
_cell.length_c   1.000
_cell.angle_alpha   90.00
_cell.angle_beta   90.00
_cell.angle_gamma   90.00
#
_symmetry.space_group_name_H-M   'P 1'
#
loop_
_entity.id
_entity.type
_entity.pdbx_description
1 polymer ?
#
loop_
_entity_poly.entity_id
_entity_poly.type
_entity_poly.pdbx_seq_one_letter_code
_entity_poly.pdbx_strand_id
1 'polypeptide(L)'
;MWTVAVAISAAGLTLVFLFHFQSRLEPAAMPTVTSERTMKELRTTIRGIEVRIVDLTSPDELARYEEFRTIHAQPRLYLAETLALLEDPFVSDLQKEIAGYAMQGLDDAGFLGLAWRLLELCRAGRISSDLFQTIVFAPDHWNDLWLRRGRDPAAVKYLQEVSHSQKVDADTRAYVAKHLLGG
;
A
#
# COMPACT_ATOMS: atom_id res chain seq x y z
N MET A 1 46.24 -47.01 -14.24
CA MET A 1 47.21 -46.54 -13.23
C MET A 1 47.49 -45.08 -13.48
N TRP A 2 47.46 -44.28 -12.42
CA TRP A 2 48.07 -42.96 -12.15
C TRP A 2 47.13 -42.19 -11.22
N THR A 3 47.39 -42.35 -9.93
CA THR A 3 46.89 -41.53 -8.83
C THR A 3 47.56 -40.17 -8.88
N VAL A 4 46.79 -39.08 -8.80
CA VAL A 4 47.25 -37.85 -8.19
C VAL A 4 46.25 -37.47 -7.11
N ALA A 5 46.68 -37.63 -5.87
CA ALA A 5 46.03 -37.09 -4.70
C ALA A 5 46.32 -35.58 -4.64
N VAL A 6 45.29 -34.78 -4.34
CA VAL A 6 45.48 -33.45 -3.75
C VAL A 6 44.61 -33.41 -2.51
N ALA A 7 45.27 -33.29 -1.36
CA ALA A 7 44.67 -33.20 -0.05
C ALA A 7 44.94 -31.81 0.53
N ILE A 8 43.84 -31.19 0.97
CA ILE A 8 43.68 -30.27 2.12
C ILE A 8 44.21 -28.83 1.96
N SER A 9 43.30 -27.89 2.15
CA SER A 9 43.50 -26.82 3.14
C SER A 9 42.18 -26.47 3.79
N ALA A 10 42.13 -26.66 5.11
CA ALA A 10 41.01 -26.41 5.99
C ALA A 10 40.83 -24.90 6.19
N ALA A 11 39.67 -24.37 5.81
CA ALA A 11 39.17 -23.09 6.31
C ALA A 11 37.65 -23.09 6.22
N GLY A 12 37.01 -23.15 7.39
CA GLY A 12 35.70 -22.55 7.67
C GLY A 12 34.56 -22.90 6.72
N LEU A 13 33.89 -24.01 7.01
CA LEU A 13 32.56 -24.34 6.51
C LEU A 13 31.55 -23.30 7.02
N THR A 14 31.45 -22.14 6.37
CA THR A 14 30.37 -21.18 6.64
C THR A 14 29.18 -21.60 5.80
N LEU A 15 28.29 -22.34 6.45
CA LEU A 15 27.01 -22.76 5.91
C LEU A 15 26.10 -21.52 5.80
N VAL A 16 26.21 -20.80 4.68
CA VAL A 16 25.27 -19.72 4.34
C VAL A 16 23.94 -20.39 3.96
N PHE A 17 23.01 -20.46 4.91
CA PHE A 17 21.61 -20.70 4.65
C PHE A 17 21.03 -19.49 3.87
N LEU A 18 21.34 -19.41 2.58
CA LEU A 18 20.54 -18.65 1.63
C LEU A 18 19.26 -19.45 1.39
N PHE A 19 18.23 -19.18 2.20
CA PHE A 19 16.89 -19.64 1.91
C PHE A 19 16.47 -19.06 0.55
N HIS A 20 16.58 -19.90 -0.46
CA HIS A 20 15.92 -19.78 -1.76
C HIS A 20 14.41 -19.84 -1.52
N PHE A 21 13.78 -18.69 -1.24
CA PHE A 21 12.34 -18.52 -1.38
C PHE A 21 12.06 -17.65 -2.61
N GLN A 22 12.50 -18.13 -3.76
CA GLN A 22 11.96 -17.70 -5.03
C GLN A 22 11.32 -18.90 -5.72
N SER A 23 10.20 -18.61 -6.39
CA SER A 23 9.42 -19.44 -7.31
C SER A 23 8.42 -20.44 -6.69
N ARG A 24 7.26 -19.90 -6.25
CA ARG A 24 5.93 -20.44 -6.61
C ARG A 24 4.85 -19.35 -6.51
N LEU A 25 4.95 -18.34 -7.35
CA LEU A 25 3.79 -17.60 -7.82
C LEU A 25 4.03 -17.40 -9.32
N GLU A 26 3.66 -18.39 -10.12
CA GLU A 26 3.31 -18.06 -11.51
C GLU A 26 2.24 -16.97 -11.43
N PRO A 27 2.39 -15.83 -12.11
CA PRO A 27 1.28 -14.91 -12.24
C PRO A 27 0.26 -15.63 -13.11
N ALA A 28 -0.81 -16.13 -12.49
CA ALA A 28 -2.01 -16.46 -13.23
C ALA A 28 -2.39 -15.19 -14.00
N ALA A 29 -2.17 -15.19 -15.31
CA ALA A 29 -2.62 -14.13 -16.20
C ALA A 29 -4.14 -14.11 -16.15
N MET A 30 -4.69 -13.31 -15.23
CA MET A 30 -6.11 -13.00 -15.12
C MET A 30 -6.51 -12.08 -16.28
N PRO A 31 -7.76 -12.18 -16.75
CA PRO A 31 -8.17 -11.70 -18.08
C PRO A 31 -8.10 -10.18 -18.22
N THR A 32 -7.36 -9.73 -19.23
CA THR A 32 -7.13 -8.33 -19.62
C THR A 32 -8.40 -7.54 -19.96
N VAL A 33 -9.52 -8.20 -20.27
CA VAL A 33 -10.79 -7.53 -20.63
C VAL A 33 -11.53 -7.02 -19.41
N THR A 34 -11.40 -7.71 -18.26
CA THR A 34 -12.01 -7.25 -17.01
C THR A 34 -11.31 -6.00 -16.48
N SER A 35 -9.98 -5.92 -16.60
CA SER A 35 -9.20 -4.79 -16.07
C SER A 35 -9.42 -3.49 -16.83
N GLU A 36 -9.54 -3.51 -18.16
CA GLU A 36 -9.80 -2.28 -18.94
C GLU A 36 -11.18 -1.68 -18.64
N ARG A 37 -12.20 -2.54 -18.53
CA ARG A 37 -13.56 -2.11 -18.18
C ARG A 37 -13.60 -1.55 -16.75
N THR A 38 -13.06 -2.28 -15.78
CA THR A 38 -13.01 -1.85 -14.37
C THR A 38 -12.21 -0.56 -14.22
N MET A 39 -11.09 -0.42 -14.93
CA MET A 39 -10.30 0.81 -14.94
C MET A 39 -11.11 1.99 -15.48
N LYS A 40 -11.82 1.80 -16.60
CA LYS A 40 -12.65 2.86 -17.19
C LYS A 40 -13.78 3.26 -16.25
N GLU A 41 -14.43 2.29 -15.61
CA GLU A 41 -15.49 2.50 -14.62
C GLU A 41 -14.98 3.27 -13.41
N LEU A 42 -13.84 2.84 -12.84
CA LEU A 42 -13.18 3.50 -11.71
C LEU A 42 -12.87 4.96 -12.06
N ARG A 43 -12.16 5.20 -13.17
CA ARG A 43 -11.77 6.56 -13.58
C ARG A 43 -12.97 7.46 -13.81
N THR A 44 -14.03 6.93 -14.42
CA THR A 44 -15.26 7.69 -14.68
C THR A 44 -15.96 8.03 -13.36
N THR A 45 -16.02 7.08 -12.44
CA THR A 45 -16.63 7.26 -11.12
C THR A 45 -15.87 8.29 -10.29
N ILE A 46 -14.56 8.13 -10.15
CA ILE A 46 -13.70 9.02 -9.38
C ILE A 46 -13.74 10.44 -9.93
N ARG A 47 -13.66 10.61 -11.25
CA ARG A 47 -13.81 11.92 -11.90
C ARG A 47 -15.19 12.52 -11.70
N GLY A 48 -16.24 11.71 -11.72
CA GLY A 48 -17.61 12.15 -11.44
C GLY A 48 -17.78 12.68 -10.02
N ILE A 49 -17.13 12.03 -9.04
CA ILE A 49 -17.11 12.48 -7.65
C ILE A 49 -16.31 13.78 -7.53
N GLU A 50 -15.11 13.85 -8.12
CA GLU A 50 -14.23 15.03 -8.10
C GLU A 50 -14.94 16.29 -8.59
N VAL A 51 -15.72 16.23 -9.68
CA VAL A 51 -16.44 17.39 -10.22
C VAL A 51 -17.54 17.92 -9.27
N ARG A 52 -18.04 17.06 -8.39
CA ARG A 52 -19.12 17.39 -7.45
C ARG A 52 -18.59 17.78 -6.06
N ILE A 53 -17.34 17.47 -5.75
CA ILE A 53 -16.74 17.75 -4.45
C ILE A 53 -16.24 19.20 -4.43
N VAL A 54 -16.68 19.97 -3.44
CA VAL A 54 -16.30 21.39 -3.32
C VAL A 54 -14.92 21.50 -2.68
N ASP A 55 -14.70 20.78 -1.58
CA ASP A 55 -13.41 20.48 -0.99
C ASP A 55 -13.48 19.12 -0.28
N LEU A 56 -12.35 18.44 -0.10
CA LEU A 56 -12.26 17.18 0.64
C LEU A 56 -11.66 17.43 2.03
N THR A 57 -12.13 18.50 2.72
CA THR A 57 -11.63 18.81 4.07
C THR A 57 -11.99 17.70 5.07
N SER A 58 -13.06 16.94 4.80
CA SER A 58 -13.45 15.76 5.56
C SER A 58 -13.69 14.57 4.62
N PRO A 59 -12.96 13.44 4.79
CA PRO A 59 -13.17 12.23 4.00
C PRO A 59 -14.57 11.63 4.14
N ASP A 60 -15.28 11.89 5.25
CA ASP A 60 -16.65 11.43 5.49
C ASP A 60 -17.65 11.91 4.44
N GLU A 61 -17.35 13.05 3.79
CA GLU A 61 -18.22 13.58 2.74
C GLU A 61 -18.33 12.62 1.54
N LEU A 62 -17.31 11.81 1.29
CA LEU A 62 -17.30 10.80 0.22
C LEU A 62 -18.40 9.75 0.42
N ALA A 63 -18.80 9.47 1.66
CA ALA A 63 -19.88 8.54 1.95
C ALA A 63 -21.25 9.02 1.42
N ARG A 64 -21.41 10.32 1.09
CA ARG A 64 -22.64 10.85 0.47
C ARG A 64 -22.83 10.39 -0.97
N TYR A 65 -21.74 10.02 -1.66
CA TYR A 65 -21.71 9.65 -3.06
C TYR A 65 -22.02 8.15 -3.19
N GLU A 66 -23.11 7.78 -3.87
CA GLU A 66 -23.50 6.38 -4.04
C GLU A 66 -22.43 5.57 -4.79
N GLU A 67 -21.80 6.21 -5.76
CA GLU A 67 -20.77 5.62 -6.59
C GLU A 67 -19.51 5.32 -5.75
N PHE A 68 -19.18 6.20 -4.80
CA PHE A 68 -18.10 5.96 -3.84
C PHE A 68 -18.44 4.78 -2.92
N ARG A 69 -19.64 4.75 -2.34
CA ARG A 69 -20.09 3.65 -1.47
C ARG A 69 -20.04 2.30 -2.19
N THR A 70 -20.29 2.27 -3.49
CA THR A 70 -20.22 1.06 -4.31
C THR A 70 -18.79 0.52 -4.39
N ILE A 71 -17.81 1.37 -4.69
CA ILE A 71 -16.39 0.98 -4.70
C ILE A 71 -15.95 0.58 -3.29
N HIS A 72 -16.30 1.38 -2.28
CA HIS A 72 -15.93 1.14 -0.88
C HIS A 72 -16.54 -0.14 -0.29
N ALA A 73 -17.70 -0.57 -0.77
CA ALA A 73 -18.31 -1.84 -0.36
C ALA A 73 -17.66 -3.07 -1.04
N GLN A 74 -16.99 -2.87 -2.17
CA GLN A 74 -16.34 -3.95 -2.94
C GLN A 74 -14.90 -3.60 -3.33
N PRO A 75 -14.04 -3.16 -2.39
CA PRO A 75 -12.77 -2.53 -2.73
C PRO A 75 -11.78 -3.49 -3.37
N ARG A 76 -11.90 -4.79 -3.06
CA ARG A 76 -11.09 -5.85 -3.69
C ARG A 76 -11.27 -5.93 -5.21
N LEU A 77 -12.45 -5.58 -5.74
CA LEU A 77 -12.71 -5.59 -7.18
C LEU A 77 -11.95 -4.48 -7.92
N TYR A 78 -11.60 -3.40 -7.23
CA TYR A 78 -10.99 -2.20 -7.80
C TYR A 78 -9.54 -1.98 -7.33
N LEU A 79 -8.97 -2.89 -6.54
CA LEU A 79 -7.66 -2.70 -5.90
C LEU A 79 -6.53 -2.56 -6.92
N ALA A 80 -6.49 -3.42 -7.93
CA ALA A 80 -5.44 -3.39 -8.95
C ALA A 80 -5.49 -2.09 -9.76
N GLU A 81 -6.69 -1.68 -10.15
CA GLU A 81 -6.96 -0.46 -10.90
C GLU A 81 -6.69 0.78 -10.06
N THR A 82 -7.00 0.75 -8.76
CA THR A 82 -6.67 1.83 -7.82
C THR A 82 -5.17 1.99 -7.70
N LEU A 83 -4.41 0.91 -7.53
CA LEU A 83 -2.95 0.98 -7.50
C LEU A 83 -2.36 1.57 -8.78
N ALA A 84 -2.87 1.16 -9.95
CA ALA A 84 -2.45 1.73 -11.22
C ALA A 84 -2.83 3.21 -11.37
N LEU A 85 -3.97 3.63 -10.83
CA LEU A 85 -4.42 5.03 -10.82
C LEU A 85 -3.56 5.91 -9.90
N LEU A 86 -3.16 5.41 -8.73
CA LEU A 86 -2.29 6.13 -7.80
C LEU A 86 -0.90 6.41 -8.39
N GLU A 87 -0.40 5.48 -9.20
CA GLU A 87 0.89 5.56 -9.89
C GLU A 87 0.89 6.47 -11.14
N ASP A 88 -0.28 6.88 -11.62
CA ASP A 88 -0.43 7.64 -12.87
C ASP A 88 -0.09 9.13 -12.65
N PRO A 89 0.93 9.68 -13.33
CA PRO A 89 1.32 11.08 -13.16
C PRO A 89 0.33 12.08 -13.77
N PHE A 90 -0.64 11.63 -14.57
CA PHE A 90 -1.64 12.48 -15.20
C PHE A 90 -2.97 12.56 -14.43
N VAL A 91 -3.08 11.78 -13.35
CA VAL A 91 -4.23 11.77 -12.44
C VAL A 91 -3.99 12.78 -11.33
N SER A 92 -5.00 13.60 -11.00
CA SER A 92 -4.89 14.61 -9.95
C SER A 92 -4.74 13.95 -8.57
N ASP A 93 -4.08 14.64 -7.64
CA ASP A 93 -3.94 14.13 -6.27
C ASP A 93 -5.31 13.94 -5.61
N LEU A 94 -6.30 14.80 -5.88
CA LEU A 94 -7.67 14.63 -5.39
C LEU A 94 -8.33 13.33 -5.90
N GLN A 95 -8.16 12.99 -7.19
CA GLN A 95 -8.65 11.70 -7.71
C GLN A 95 -7.97 10.52 -7.01
N LYS A 96 -6.67 10.64 -6.73
CA LYS A 96 -5.90 9.62 -6.01
C LYS A 96 -6.37 9.47 -4.57
N GLU A 97 -6.66 10.57 -3.89
CA GLU A 97 -7.21 10.58 -2.53
C GLU A 97 -8.58 9.88 -2.49
N ILE A 98 -9.51 10.25 -3.38
CA ILE A 98 -10.83 9.60 -3.45
C ILE A 98 -10.67 8.09 -3.68
N ALA A 99 -9.80 7.68 -4.60
CA ALA A 99 -9.57 6.26 -4.88
C ALA A 99 -8.92 5.53 -3.70
N GLY A 100 -7.95 6.17 -3.03
CA GLY A 100 -7.30 5.65 -1.83
C GLY A 100 -8.28 5.49 -0.66
N TYR A 101 -9.14 6.48 -0.44
CA TYR A 101 -10.19 6.41 0.58
C TYR A 101 -11.21 5.31 0.29
N ALA A 102 -11.53 5.05 -0.97
CA ALA A 102 -12.42 3.94 -1.31
C ALA A 102 -11.83 2.58 -0.90
N MET A 103 -10.50 2.46 -0.80
CA MET A 103 -9.85 1.22 -0.35
C MET A 103 -9.83 1.03 1.17
N GLN A 104 -10.30 2.00 1.96
CA GLN A 104 -10.44 1.84 3.42
C GLN A 104 -11.47 0.78 3.81
N GLY A 105 -12.37 0.39 2.89
CA GLY A 105 -13.28 -0.73 3.09
C GLY A 105 -12.62 -2.11 3.01
N LEU A 106 -11.31 -2.19 2.73
CA LEU A 106 -10.58 -3.46 2.75
C LEU A 106 -10.58 -4.02 4.17
N ASP A 107 -10.54 -5.35 4.28
CA ASP A 107 -10.19 -5.96 5.56
C ASP A 107 -8.76 -5.61 5.94
N ASP A 108 -8.44 -5.78 7.22
CA ASP A 108 -7.17 -5.35 7.75
C ASP A 108 -5.93 -5.91 6.99
N ALA A 109 -5.99 -7.15 6.53
CA ALA A 109 -4.89 -7.77 5.79
C ALA A 109 -4.74 -7.14 4.39
N GLY A 110 -5.87 -6.90 3.70
CA GLY A 110 -5.90 -6.19 2.44
C GLY A 110 -5.40 -4.76 2.58
N PHE A 111 -5.83 -4.05 3.62
CA PHE A 111 -5.38 -2.69 3.89
C PHE A 111 -3.89 -2.61 4.23
N LEU A 112 -3.37 -3.53 5.05
CA LEU A 112 -1.94 -3.60 5.32
C LEU A 112 -1.13 -3.83 4.03
N GLY A 113 -1.61 -4.71 3.14
CA GLY A 113 -0.99 -4.93 1.83
C GLY A 113 -0.96 -3.67 0.97
N LEU A 114 -2.07 -2.91 0.94
CA LEU A 114 -2.13 -1.61 0.28
C LEU A 114 -1.13 -0.63 0.90
N ALA A 115 -1.07 -0.54 2.23
CA ALA A 115 -0.21 0.39 2.97
C ALA A 115 1.29 0.15 2.66
N TRP A 116 1.70 -1.12 2.57
CA TRP A 116 3.05 -1.48 2.09
C TRP A 116 3.31 -0.99 0.67
N ARG A 117 2.36 -1.22 -0.23
CA ARG A 117 2.51 -0.78 -1.63
C ARG A 117 2.62 0.74 -1.73
N LEU A 118 1.85 1.50 -0.96
CA LEU A 118 1.95 2.96 -0.93
C LEU A 118 3.28 3.45 -0.37
N LEU A 119 3.81 2.78 0.66
CA LEU A 119 5.14 3.11 1.20
C LEU A 119 6.24 2.89 0.14
N GLU A 120 6.18 1.81 -0.64
CA GLU A 120 7.10 1.58 -1.76
C GLU A 120 7.02 2.69 -2.80
N LEU A 121 5.81 3.10 -3.18
CA LEU A 121 5.59 4.17 -4.16
C LEU A 121 6.09 5.52 -3.65
N CYS A 122 5.87 5.83 -2.38
CA CYS A 122 6.38 7.03 -1.73
C CYS A 122 7.92 7.04 -1.70
N ARG A 123 8.54 5.91 -1.33
CA ARG A 123 10.01 5.75 -1.33
C ARG A 123 10.62 5.92 -2.73
N ALA A 124 9.91 5.45 -3.75
CA ALA A 124 10.30 5.60 -5.15
C ALA A 124 9.99 7.01 -5.73
N GLY A 125 9.34 7.90 -4.96
CA GLY A 125 8.95 9.23 -5.43
C GLY A 125 7.83 9.22 -6.47
N ARG A 126 7.05 8.14 -6.55
CA ARG A 126 5.91 8.00 -7.49
C ARG A 126 4.61 8.57 -6.94
N ILE A 127 4.52 8.72 -5.61
CA ILE A 127 3.49 9.48 -4.91
C ILE A 127 4.17 10.41 -3.89
N SER A 128 3.51 11.51 -3.54
CA SER A 128 3.97 12.44 -2.50
C SER A 128 3.86 11.82 -1.11
N SER A 129 4.60 12.38 -0.14
CA SER A 129 4.42 12.01 1.28
C SER A 129 3.02 12.38 1.75
N ASP A 130 2.52 13.53 1.34
CA ASP A 130 1.19 14.03 1.71
C ASP A 130 0.10 13.05 1.25
N LEU A 131 0.11 12.62 -0.01
CA LEU A 131 -0.86 11.64 -0.51
C LEU A 131 -0.75 10.30 0.21
N PHE A 132 0.49 9.84 0.49
CA PHE A 132 0.72 8.63 1.29
C PHE A 132 0.11 8.77 2.69
N GLN A 133 0.33 9.90 3.36
CA GLN A 133 -0.18 10.17 4.69
C GLN A 133 -1.72 10.26 4.68
N THR A 134 -2.29 11.01 3.75
CA THR A 134 -3.74 11.19 3.60
C THR A 134 -4.47 9.86 3.49
N ILE A 135 -3.92 8.91 2.73
CA ILE A 135 -4.52 7.59 2.55
C ILE A 135 -4.22 6.66 3.73
N VAL A 136 -2.96 6.54 4.17
CA VAL A 136 -2.56 5.54 5.17
C VAL A 136 -2.88 5.96 6.59
N PHE A 137 -2.82 7.26 6.89
CA PHE A 137 -3.02 7.85 8.22
C PHE A 137 -4.16 8.86 8.18
N ALA A 138 -5.24 8.50 7.47
CA ALA A 138 -6.46 9.29 7.36
C ALA A 138 -6.93 9.81 8.74
N PRO A 139 -7.43 11.05 8.83
CA PRO A 139 -8.06 11.55 10.04
C PRO A 139 -9.23 10.67 10.47
N ASP A 140 -9.50 10.64 11.78
CA ASP A 140 -10.67 9.99 12.38
C ASP A 140 -10.77 8.46 12.26
N HIS A 141 -11.94 7.91 12.60
CA HIS A 141 -12.29 6.49 12.78
C HIS A 141 -12.08 5.61 11.53
N TRP A 142 -11.72 6.23 10.41
CA TRP A 142 -11.41 5.55 9.16
C TRP A 142 -10.13 4.73 9.25
N ASN A 143 -9.27 4.97 10.25
CA ASN A 143 -8.14 4.08 10.50
C ASN A 143 -7.91 3.66 11.95
N ASP A 144 -8.92 3.00 12.51
CA ASP A 144 -8.77 2.16 13.70
C ASP A 144 -7.73 1.03 13.52
N LEU A 145 -7.23 0.72 12.31
CA LEU A 145 -6.30 -0.40 12.09
C LEU A 145 -5.05 -0.26 12.95
N TRP A 146 -4.40 0.91 12.92
CA TRP A 146 -3.15 1.12 13.65
C TRP A 146 -3.35 1.09 15.17
N LEU A 147 -4.48 1.63 15.64
CA LEU A 147 -4.85 1.63 17.06
C LEU A 147 -5.25 0.23 17.55
N ARG A 148 -5.99 -0.54 16.74
CA ARG A 148 -6.41 -1.92 17.06
C ARG A 148 -5.24 -2.91 16.96
N ARG A 149 -4.22 -2.62 16.14
CA ARG A 149 -3.11 -3.53 15.81
C ARG A 149 -1.74 -3.10 16.33
N GLY A 150 -1.65 -2.23 17.33
CA GLY A 150 -0.37 -1.90 17.99
C GLY A 150 0.41 -3.11 18.54
N ARG A 151 -0.15 -4.33 18.48
CA ARG A 151 0.48 -5.60 18.88
C ARG A 151 0.62 -6.64 17.76
N ASP A 152 0.07 -6.41 16.56
CA ASP A 152 0.27 -7.32 15.42
C ASP A 152 1.70 -7.14 14.89
N PRO A 153 2.54 -8.20 14.89
CA PRO A 153 3.92 -8.10 14.41
C PRO A 153 4.05 -7.54 12.98
N ALA A 154 3.08 -7.83 12.11
CA ALA A 154 3.12 -7.34 10.73
C ALA A 154 2.85 -5.83 10.66
N ALA A 155 1.90 -5.33 11.46
CA ALA A 155 1.61 -3.91 11.58
C ALA A 155 2.75 -3.14 12.28
N VAL A 156 3.31 -3.69 13.36
CA VAL A 156 4.47 -3.10 14.06
C VAL A 156 5.66 -2.99 13.11
N LYS A 157 5.96 -4.04 12.35
CA LYS A 157 7.03 -4.01 11.34
C LYS A 157 6.80 -2.91 10.30
N TYR A 158 5.56 -2.79 9.80
CA TYR A 158 5.22 -1.72 8.87
C TYR A 158 5.44 -0.33 9.47
N LEU A 159 4.95 -0.09 10.69
CA LEU A 159 5.10 1.20 11.37
C LEU A 159 6.58 1.55 11.62
N GLN A 160 7.41 0.56 11.95
CA GLN A 160 8.86 0.74 12.06
C GLN A 160 9.49 1.13 10.71
N GLU A 161 9.06 0.53 9.61
CA GLU A 161 9.53 0.91 8.28
C GLU A 161 9.12 2.33 7.89
N VAL A 162 7.92 2.76 8.29
CA VAL A 162 7.48 4.15 8.10
C VAL A 162 8.34 5.09 8.92
N SER A 163 8.53 4.83 10.23
CA SER A 163 9.28 5.73 11.13
C SER A 163 10.74 5.94 10.72
N HIS A 164 11.35 4.98 10.02
CA HIS A 164 12.73 5.08 9.54
C HIS A 164 12.86 5.56 8.08
N SER A 165 11.75 5.74 7.35
CA SER A 165 11.82 6.10 5.94
C SER A 165 12.07 7.58 5.71
N GLN A 166 13.26 7.97 5.24
CA GLN A 166 13.59 9.38 4.95
C GLN A 166 12.70 10.04 3.87
N LYS A 167 11.92 9.25 3.13
CA LYS A 167 11.01 9.73 2.07
C LYS A 167 9.61 10.06 2.57
N VAL A 168 9.23 9.52 3.73
CA VAL A 168 8.06 9.97 4.48
C VAL A 168 8.46 11.23 5.24
N ASP A 169 7.57 12.21 5.35
CA ASP A 169 7.83 13.48 6.03
C ASP A 169 8.16 13.31 7.52
N ALA A 170 8.81 14.31 8.11
CA ALA A 170 9.32 14.22 9.47
C ALA A 170 8.21 14.12 10.53
N ASP A 171 7.09 14.79 10.30
CA ASP A 171 5.98 14.87 11.25
C ASP A 171 5.24 13.54 11.31
N THR A 172 4.96 12.91 10.17
CA THR A 172 4.41 11.55 10.08
C THR A 172 5.32 10.54 10.77
N ARG A 173 6.64 10.59 10.52
CA ARG A 173 7.58 9.67 11.21
C ARG A 173 7.56 9.85 12.72
N ALA A 174 7.55 11.10 13.19
CA ALA A 174 7.51 11.42 14.61
C ALA A 174 6.18 10.96 15.24
N TYR A 175 5.06 11.17 14.55
CA TYR A 175 3.74 10.71 14.98
C TYR A 175 3.72 9.18 15.13
N VAL A 176 4.15 8.44 14.11
CA VAL A 176 4.21 6.97 14.14
C VAL A 176 5.09 6.48 15.29
N ALA A 177 6.31 7.03 15.43
CA ALA A 177 7.24 6.62 16.47
C ALA A 177 6.70 6.87 17.88
N LYS A 178 6.09 8.04 18.10
CA LYS A 178 5.64 8.47 19.44
C LYS A 178 4.29 7.89 19.84
N HIS A 179 3.34 7.83 18.91
CA HIS A 179 1.93 7.54 19.23
C HIS A 179 1.47 6.14 18.81
N LEU A 180 2.09 5.54 17.80
CA LEU A 180 1.69 4.21 17.31
C LEU A 180 2.66 3.10 17.73
N LEU A 181 3.95 3.40 17.89
CA LEU A 181 4.97 2.45 18.36
C LEU A 181 5.34 2.62 19.84
N GLY A 182 5.25 3.84 20.38
CA GLY A 182 5.71 4.19 21.74
C GLY A 182 4.73 3.91 22.88
N GLY A 183 3.70 3.08 22.63
CA GLY A 183 2.70 2.68 23.63
C GLY A 183 3.24 1.77 24.71
#